data_AF-A0A1W1X236-F1
#
_entry.id   AF-A0A1W1X236-F1
#
_cell.length_a   1.000
_cell.length_b   1.000
_cell.length_c   1.000
_cell.angle_alpha   90.00
_cell.angle_beta   90.00
_cell.angle_gamma   90.00
#
_symmetry.space_group_name_H-M   'P 1'
#
loop_
_entity.id
_entity.type
_entity.pdbx_description
1 polymer ?
#
loop_
_entity_poly.entity_id
_entity_poly.type
_entity_poly.pdbx_seq_one_letter_code
_entity_poly.pdbx_strand_id
1 'polypeptide(L)'
;MIKAYISDNQIVFNLSEPDRLAYTEYDEKLWEKIKDINWTIQKNKKGEPKYLVSGKLKKSLHQLVIENYFGAETLKEAYKTGMIIEHLNNDGFDCKISNLYFLKKIRNTYKGMHFDKESEKAIPILAMRIFHIIENGTFQMTIGFNAKAKEINSGRPIQSIRFLYKCDYWMVIQDAEMILEKFLSNIKFDLSNSDRIYRYVKYELEYAPEAILTEEEAMAGLKPGNIIWRNGEPLFLTGDTNRFRIISVSPKKDWDL
;
A
#
# COMPACT_ATOMS: atom_id res chain seq x y z
N MET A 1 23.72 15.95 3.32
CA MET A 1 23.88 14.55 3.79
C MET A 1 22.58 14.11 4.40
N ILE A 2 22.07 12.95 4.01
CA ILE A 2 20.77 12.44 4.48
C ILE A 2 21.01 11.75 5.84
N LYS A 3 20.32 12.22 6.87
CA LYS A 3 20.38 11.67 8.23
C LYS A 3 19.05 11.06 8.62
N ALA A 4 19.13 10.03 9.46
CA ALA A 4 17.97 9.40 10.07
C ALA A 4 17.52 10.18 11.31
N TYR A 5 16.22 10.19 11.59
CA TYR A 5 15.66 10.64 12.85
C TYR A 5 14.44 9.79 13.21
N ILE A 6 14.00 9.83 14.47
CA ILE A 6 12.82 9.11 14.92
C ILE A 6 11.62 10.07 14.91
N SER A 7 10.50 9.61 14.34
CA SER A 7 9.22 10.32 14.38
C SER A 7 8.09 9.30 14.40
N ASP A 8 7.10 9.44 15.29
CA ASP A 8 5.89 8.60 15.35
C ASP A 8 6.14 7.08 15.19
N ASN A 9 7.07 6.55 15.99
CA ASN A 9 7.47 5.15 15.96
C ASN A 9 8.00 4.67 14.59
N GLN A 10 8.63 5.58 13.84
CA GLN A 10 9.30 5.31 12.57
C GLN A 10 10.71 5.87 12.59
N ILE A 11 11.59 5.24 11.81
CA ILE A 11 12.89 5.81 11.44
C ILE A 11 12.69 6.49 10.09
N VAL A 12 12.93 7.79 10.05
CA VAL A 12 12.63 8.66 8.91
C VAL A 12 13.90 9.31 8.37
N PHE A 13 13.94 9.46 7.05
CA PHE A 13 15.00 10.12 6.30
C PHE A 13 14.38 11.21 5.44
N ASN A 14 14.80 12.45 5.66
CA ASN A 14 14.38 13.56 4.81
C ASN A 14 15.29 13.63 3.58
N LEU A 15 14.71 13.45 2.39
CA LEU A 15 15.41 13.56 1.11
C LEU A 15 15.07 14.93 0.51
N SER A 16 16.09 15.75 0.24
CA SER A 16 15.88 17.06 -0.39
C SER A 16 15.75 16.96 -1.91
N GLU A 17 16.36 15.94 -2.52
CA GLU A 17 16.35 15.72 -3.96
C GLU A 17 16.26 14.21 -4.26
N PRO A 18 15.06 13.67 -4.53
CA PRO A 18 13.78 14.37 -4.64
C PRO A 18 13.22 14.78 -3.28
N ASP A 19 12.38 15.82 -3.23
CA ASP A 19 11.67 16.25 -2.02
C ASP A 19 10.64 15.19 -1.60
N ARG A 20 11.06 14.29 -0.71
CA ARG A 20 10.24 13.20 -0.19
C ARG A 20 10.85 12.60 1.07
N LEU A 21 10.07 11.76 1.74
CA LEU A 21 10.55 10.94 2.85
C LEU A 21 10.91 9.52 2.39
N ALA A 22 11.93 8.95 3.03
CA ALA A 22 12.10 7.50 3.14
C ALA A 22 11.93 7.08 4.59
N TYR A 23 11.41 5.89 4.84
CA TYR A 23 11.09 5.48 6.19
C TYR A 23 10.98 3.96 6.35
N THR A 24 11.03 3.51 7.60
CA THR A 24 10.76 2.14 8.04
C THR A 24 10.20 2.20 9.48
N GLU A 25 9.65 1.11 10.00
CA GLU A 25 9.22 1.08 11.41
C GLU A 25 10.40 1.27 12.35
N TYR A 26 10.13 1.88 13.51
CA TYR A 26 11.13 1.93 14.57
C TYR A 26 11.35 0.54 15.16
N ASP A 27 12.61 0.11 15.14
CA ASP A 27 13.13 -1.03 15.87
C ASP A 27 14.47 -0.59 16.48
N GLU A 28 14.63 -0.81 17.78
CA GLU A 28 15.80 -0.33 18.53
C GLU A 28 17.12 -0.92 17.97
N LYS A 29 17.11 -2.22 17.63
CA LYS A 29 18.31 -2.89 17.09
C LYS A 29 18.67 -2.37 15.70
N LEU A 30 17.68 -2.05 14.87
CA LEU A 30 17.91 -1.41 13.59
C LEU A 30 18.44 0.01 13.80
N TRP A 31 17.79 0.80 14.65
CA TRP A 31 18.17 2.19 14.94
C TRP A 31 19.63 2.33 15.37
N GLU A 32 20.07 1.51 16.33
CA GLU A 32 21.47 1.52 16.81
C GLU A 32 22.47 1.21 15.70
N LYS A 33 22.09 0.41 14.69
CA LYS A 33 22.95 0.12 13.53
C LYS A 33 23.03 1.29 12.56
N ILE A 34 21.99 2.11 12.44
CA ILE A 34 21.84 3.06 11.32
C ILE A 34 21.85 4.55 11.67
N LYS A 35 21.67 4.91 12.94
CA LYS A 35 21.52 6.31 13.39
C LYS A 35 22.68 7.21 13.00
N ASP A 36 23.91 6.69 13.00
CA ASP A 36 25.14 7.44 12.73
C ASP A 36 25.70 7.20 11.32
N ILE A 37 24.87 6.70 10.41
CA ILE A 37 25.27 6.37 9.03
C ILE A 37 24.90 7.48 8.07
N ASN A 38 25.82 7.77 7.14
CA ASN A 38 25.54 8.61 5.99
C ASN A 38 24.83 7.82 4.90
N TRP A 39 23.74 8.39 4.39
CA TRP A 39 22.92 7.79 3.36
C TRP A 39 23.00 8.57 2.04
N THR A 40 22.89 7.83 0.94
CA THR A 40 22.81 8.38 -0.41
C THR A 40 21.67 7.72 -1.18
N ILE A 41 21.24 8.36 -2.26
CA ILE A 41 20.17 7.85 -3.11
C ILE A 41 20.81 7.11 -4.29
N GLN A 42 20.53 5.83 -4.40
CA GLN A 42 20.83 5.04 -5.58
C GLN A 42 19.80 5.36 -6.67
N LYS A 43 20.29 5.68 -7.87
CA LYS A 43 19.47 5.90 -9.06
C LYS A 43 19.32 4.62 -9.89
N ASN A 44 18.20 4.48 -10.58
CA ASN A 44 17.99 3.38 -11.54
C ASN A 44 18.71 3.67 -12.88
N LYS A 45 18.57 2.77 -13.86
CA LYS A 45 19.22 2.92 -15.19
C LYS A 45 18.76 4.16 -15.98
N LYS A 46 17.60 4.72 -15.66
CA LYS A 46 17.06 5.94 -16.26
C LYS A 46 17.48 7.21 -15.50
N GLY A 47 18.28 7.08 -14.44
CA GLY A 47 18.69 8.20 -13.59
C GLY A 47 17.66 8.59 -12.53
N GLU A 48 16.56 7.85 -12.39
CA GLU A 48 15.50 8.15 -11.43
C GLU A 48 15.87 7.62 -10.02
N PRO A 49 15.58 8.36 -8.94
CA PRO A 49 15.74 7.91 -7.56
C PRO A 49 15.07 6.55 -7.33
N LYS A 50 15.80 5.58 -6.76
CA LYS A 50 15.31 4.21 -6.58
C LYS A 50 15.33 3.75 -5.13
N TYR A 51 16.48 3.84 -4.46
CA TYR A 51 16.66 3.30 -3.11
C TYR A 51 17.55 4.19 -2.27
N LEU A 52 17.35 4.16 -0.96
CA LEU A 52 18.28 4.69 0.02
C LEU A 52 19.38 3.65 0.31
N VAL A 53 20.65 4.04 0.19
CA VAL A 53 21.81 3.14 0.34
C VAL A 53 22.87 3.71 1.28
N SER A 54 23.58 2.81 1.96
CA SER A 54 24.73 3.12 2.79
C SER A 54 26.01 2.66 2.11
N GLY A 55 26.93 3.60 1.86
CA GLY A 55 28.29 3.27 1.39
C GLY A 55 29.11 2.51 2.44
N LYS A 56 28.91 2.82 3.73
CA LYS A 56 29.61 2.16 4.86
C LYS A 56 29.20 0.70 5.00
N LEU A 57 27.89 0.41 4.94
CA LEU A 57 27.36 -0.95 5.07
C LEU A 57 27.29 -1.73 3.76
N LYS A 58 27.47 -1.05 2.62
CA LYS A 58 27.31 -1.60 1.27
C LYS A 58 25.95 -2.26 1.03
N LYS A 59 24.90 -1.71 1.65
CA LYS A 59 23.52 -2.23 1.63
C LYS A 59 22.50 -1.10 1.45
N SER A 60 21.35 -1.42 0.90
CA SER A 60 20.17 -0.56 0.88
C SER A 60 19.41 -0.62 2.21
N LEU A 61 18.55 0.37 2.46
CA LEU A 61 17.70 0.39 3.65
C LEU A 61 16.79 -0.85 3.73
N HIS A 62 16.09 -1.20 2.64
CA HIS A 62 15.22 -2.39 2.62
C HIS A 62 15.98 -3.70 2.86
N GLN A 63 17.24 -3.81 2.42
CA GLN A 63 18.09 -4.96 2.76
C GLN A 63 18.36 -5.01 4.26
N LEU A 64 18.73 -3.88 4.86
CA LEU A 64 19.01 -3.80 6.29
C LEU A 64 17.77 -4.11 7.14
N VAL A 65 16.59 -3.68 6.71
CA VAL A 65 15.31 -4.01 7.36
C VAL A 65 15.05 -5.52 7.30
N ILE A 66 15.13 -6.14 6.11
CA ILE A 66 14.94 -7.58 5.94
C ILE A 66 15.94 -8.39 6.78
N GLU A 67 17.21 -8.00 6.79
CA GLU A 67 18.22 -8.67 7.62
C GLU A 67 17.98 -8.50 9.12
N ASN A 68 17.40 -7.37 9.55
CA ASN A 68 17.09 -7.14 10.95
C ASN A 68 15.95 -8.05 11.44
N TYR A 69 14.94 -8.29 10.58
CA TYR A 69 13.79 -9.13 10.92
C TYR A 69 14.04 -10.63 10.71
N PHE A 70 14.65 -11.01 9.59
CA PHE A 70 14.78 -12.41 9.19
C PHE A 70 16.22 -12.93 9.23
N GLY A 71 17.22 -12.07 9.43
CA GLY A 71 18.62 -12.45 9.42
C GLY A 71 19.26 -12.41 8.02
N ALA A 72 20.58 -12.26 8.00
CA ALA A 72 21.35 -12.14 6.76
C ALA A 72 21.39 -13.41 5.91
N GLU A 73 21.35 -14.59 6.54
CA GLU A 73 21.35 -15.86 5.79
C GLU A 73 20.05 -16.06 5.00
N THR A 74 18.89 -15.66 5.54
CA THR A 74 17.61 -15.71 4.80
C THR A 74 17.66 -14.87 3.53
N LEU A 75 18.20 -13.65 3.60
CA LEU A 75 18.36 -12.79 2.42
C LEU A 75 19.26 -13.43 1.37
N LYS A 76 20.39 -14.01 1.80
CA LYS A 76 21.36 -14.68 0.95
C LYS A 76 20.77 -15.92 0.28
N GLU A 77 20.00 -16.73 1.01
CA GLU A 77 19.29 -17.89 0.47
C GLU A 77 18.21 -17.50 -0.53
N ALA A 78 17.42 -16.47 -0.24
CA ALA A 78 16.43 -15.93 -1.16
C ALA A 78 17.10 -15.54 -2.50
N TYR A 79 18.21 -14.80 -2.44
CA TYR A 79 18.96 -14.40 -3.62
C TYR A 79 19.55 -15.59 -4.40
N LYS A 80 20.07 -16.62 -3.71
CA LYS A 80 20.56 -17.87 -4.36
C LYS A 80 19.47 -18.57 -5.17
N THR A 81 18.22 -18.49 -4.72
CA THR A 81 17.09 -19.08 -5.47
C THR A 81 16.50 -18.15 -6.53
N GLY A 82 17.10 -16.97 -6.78
CA GLY A 82 16.61 -16.01 -7.76
C GLY A 82 15.39 -15.19 -7.31
N MET A 83 15.14 -15.12 -6.00
CA MET A 83 14.23 -14.14 -5.41
C MET A 83 14.93 -12.79 -5.23
N ILE A 84 14.13 -11.73 -5.14
CA ILE A 84 14.55 -10.38 -4.77
C ILE A 84 13.64 -9.85 -3.67
N ILE A 85 14.09 -8.79 -2.97
CA ILE A 85 13.22 -8.03 -2.08
C ILE A 85 12.32 -7.14 -2.97
N GLU A 86 11.02 -7.36 -2.88
CA GLU A 86 9.98 -6.58 -3.53
C GLU A 86 9.39 -5.57 -2.53
N HIS A 87 9.04 -4.39 -3.04
CA HIS A 87 8.22 -3.42 -2.30
C HIS A 87 6.78 -3.60 -2.78
N LEU A 88 5.86 -4.02 -1.91
CA LEU A 88 4.50 -4.39 -2.31
C LEU A 88 3.79 -3.24 -3.02
N ASN A 89 4.03 -2.01 -2.56
CA ASN A 89 3.50 -0.78 -3.16
C ASN A 89 4.35 -0.15 -4.27
N ASN A 90 5.42 -0.80 -4.71
CA ASN A 90 6.38 -0.32 -5.72
C ASN A 90 7.10 1.00 -5.35
N ASP A 91 7.13 1.37 -4.06
CA ASP A 91 7.86 2.54 -3.57
C ASP A 91 9.15 2.15 -2.84
N GLY A 92 10.30 2.34 -3.50
CA GLY A 92 11.62 1.98 -2.97
C GLY A 92 12.10 2.78 -1.75
N PHE A 93 11.32 3.76 -1.28
CA PHE A 93 11.59 4.56 -0.09
C PHE A 93 10.65 4.22 1.09
N ASP A 94 9.61 3.42 0.86
CA ASP A 94 8.79 2.82 1.93
C ASP A 94 9.35 1.45 2.29
N CYS A 95 10.30 1.45 3.23
CA CYS A 95 10.99 0.25 3.70
C CYS A 95 10.35 -0.35 4.95
N LYS A 96 9.06 -0.11 5.19
CA LYS A 96 8.31 -0.81 6.25
C LYS A 96 8.33 -2.31 6.03
N ILE A 97 8.55 -3.11 7.07
CA ILE A 97 8.60 -4.57 6.96
C ILE A 97 7.28 -5.13 6.38
N SER A 98 6.14 -4.50 6.71
CA SER A 98 4.83 -4.86 6.16
C SER A 98 4.68 -4.55 4.66
N ASN A 99 5.60 -3.78 4.09
CA ASN A 99 5.68 -3.45 2.66
C ASN A 99 6.79 -4.22 1.93
N LEU A 100 7.56 -5.07 2.62
CA LEU A 100 8.65 -5.84 2.04
C LEU A 100 8.33 -7.33 1.99
N TYR A 101 8.65 -7.98 0.87
CA TYR A 101 8.50 -9.42 0.71
C TYR A 101 9.49 -10.00 -0.29
N PHE A 102 9.68 -11.32 -0.28
CA PHE A 102 10.50 -12.00 -1.28
C PHE A 102 9.67 -12.44 -2.49
N LEU A 103 10.07 -12.02 -3.69
CA LEU A 103 9.41 -12.43 -4.92
C LEU A 103 10.43 -12.86 -5.98
N LYS A 104 10.11 -13.87 -6.78
CA LYS A 104 10.94 -14.24 -7.93
C LYS A 104 11.09 -13.05 -8.87
N LYS A 105 12.31 -12.78 -9.34
CA LYS A 105 12.61 -11.63 -10.21
C LYS A 105 11.69 -11.51 -11.43
N ILE A 106 11.32 -12.64 -12.04
CA ILE A 106 10.42 -12.66 -13.21
C ILE A 106 9.00 -12.17 -12.84
N ARG A 107 8.47 -12.61 -11.69
CA ARG A 107 7.16 -12.21 -11.16
C ARG A 107 7.15 -10.73 -10.79
N ASN A 108 8.23 -10.24 -10.18
CA ASN A 108 8.39 -8.81 -9.88
C ASN A 108 8.41 -7.95 -11.14
N THR A 109 9.08 -8.43 -12.19
CA THR A 109 9.12 -7.72 -13.48
C THR A 109 7.72 -7.67 -14.08
N TYR A 110 6.98 -8.78 -14.04
CA TYR A 110 5.60 -8.82 -14.52
C TYR A 110 4.69 -7.85 -13.74
N LYS A 111 4.69 -7.92 -12.41
CA LYS A 111 3.92 -7.02 -11.54
C LYS A 111 4.15 -5.55 -11.89
N GLY A 112 5.42 -5.13 -12.00
CA GLY A 112 5.78 -3.76 -12.35
C GLY A 112 5.42 -3.36 -13.79
N MET A 113 5.35 -4.31 -14.72
CA MET A 113 4.92 -4.05 -16.10
C MET A 113 3.40 -3.99 -16.27
N HIS A 114 2.65 -4.63 -15.37
CA HIS A 114 1.21 -4.81 -15.47
C HIS A 114 0.46 -4.30 -14.23
N PHE A 115 0.28 -5.13 -13.19
CA PHE A 115 -0.50 -4.79 -12.00
C PHE A 115 -0.20 -3.39 -11.43
N ASP A 116 1.07 -3.02 -11.26
CA ASP A 116 1.42 -1.72 -10.68
C ASP A 116 0.96 -0.54 -11.55
N LYS A 117 1.06 -0.67 -12.88
CA LYS A 117 0.62 0.36 -13.82
C LYS A 117 -0.90 0.45 -13.90
N GLU A 118 -1.58 -0.69 -13.94
CA GLU A 118 -3.04 -0.71 -14.00
C GLU A 118 -3.64 -0.20 -12.67
N SER A 119 -3.04 -0.55 -11.54
CA SER A 119 -3.43 -0.02 -10.23
C SER A 119 -3.24 1.49 -10.13
N GLU A 120 -2.14 2.03 -10.66
CA GLU A 120 -1.90 3.48 -10.71
C GLU A 120 -2.94 4.19 -11.60
N LYS A 121 -3.24 3.64 -12.78
CA LYS A 121 -4.28 4.17 -13.68
C LYS A 121 -5.68 4.11 -13.06
N ALA A 122 -5.92 3.13 -12.18
CA ALA A 122 -7.22 2.93 -11.52
C ALA A 122 -7.48 3.91 -10.38
N ILE A 123 -6.48 4.65 -9.89
CA ILE A 123 -6.61 5.61 -8.76
C ILE A 123 -7.83 6.54 -8.86
N PRO A 124 -8.22 7.12 -10.02
CA PRO A 124 -9.46 7.91 -10.12
C PRO A 124 -10.73 7.17 -9.70
N ILE A 125 -10.76 5.85 -9.85
CA ILE A 125 -11.90 4.98 -9.54
C ILE A 125 -11.73 4.33 -8.16
N LEU A 126 -10.57 3.73 -7.92
CA LEU A 126 -10.25 3.04 -6.67
C LEU A 126 -8.74 3.03 -6.41
N ALA A 127 -8.37 2.99 -5.14
CA ALA A 127 -7.01 2.73 -4.70
C ALA A 127 -6.90 1.35 -4.10
N MET A 128 -6.09 0.49 -4.71
CA MET A 128 -5.81 -0.87 -4.27
C MET A 128 -4.39 -0.97 -3.72
N ARG A 129 -4.23 -1.62 -2.57
CA ARG A 129 -2.94 -1.89 -1.90
C ARG A 129 -2.93 -3.30 -1.33
N ILE A 130 -1.75 -3.93 -1.31
CA ILE A 130 -1.53 -5.22 -0.63
C ILE A 130 -0.50 -5.00 0.48
N PHE A 131 -0.78 -5.54 1.66
CA PHE A 131 0.07 -5.48 2.83
C PHE A 131 0.45 -6.89 3.26
N HIS A 132 1.68 -7.07 3.74
CA HIS A 132 2.13 -8.29 4.41
C HIS A 132 1.94 -8.12 5.92
N ILE A 133 1.15 -9.01 6.52
CA ILE A 133 0.91 -9.06 7.96
C ILE A 133 1.90 -10.06 8.54
N ILE A 134 2.97 -9.53 9.15
CA ILE A 134 4.13 -10.32 9.58
C ILE A 134 3.75 -11.30 10.68
N GLU A 135 2.89 -10.87 11.60
CA GLU A 135 2.55 -11.56 12.85
C GLU A 135 1.95 -12.94 12.60
N ASN A 136 1.19 -13.10 11.51
CA ASN A 136 0.53 -14.35 11.14
C ASN A 136 0.88 -14.84 9.73
N GLY A 137 1.81 -14.18 9.03
CA GLY A 137 2.27 -14.54 7.69
C GLY A 137 1.16 -14.48 6.63
N THR A 138 0.21 -13.56 6.79
CA THR A 138 -0.91 -13.38 5.85
C THR A 138 -0.74 -12.14 4.99
N PHE A 139 -1.57 -12.01 3.96
CA PHE A 139 -1.65 -10.77 3.19
C PHE A 139 -3.03 -10.15 3.34
N GLN A 140 -3.07 -8.82 3.36
CA GLN A 140 -4.32 -8.09 3.27
C GLN A 140 -4.33 -7.23 2.02
N MET A 141 -5.35 -7.41 1.19
CA MET A 141 -5.63 -6.47 0.11
C MET A 141 -6.70 -5.48 0.57
N THR A 142 -6.45 -4.19 0.40
CA THR A 142 -7.39 -3.12 0.71
C THR A 142 -7.77 -2.39 -0.56
N ILE A 143 -9.04 -2.02 -0.69
CA ILE A 143 -9.57 -1.23 -1.79
C ILE A 143 -10.33 -0.05 -1.17
N GLY A 144 -9.97 1.18 -1.53
CA GLY A 144 -10.75 2.38 -1.22
C GLY A 144 -11.34 2.96 -2.49
N PHE A 145 -12.61 3.38 -2.47
CA PHE A 145 -13.28 3.89 -3.66
C PHE A 145 -13.23 5.41 -3.77
N ASN A 146 -12.73 5.90 -4.89
CA ASN A 146 -12.80 7.31 -5.28
C ASN A 146 -14.03 7.60 -6.15
N ALA A 147 -14.50 6.61 -6.92
CA ALA A 147 -15.78 6.66 -7.61
C ALA A 147 -16.93 6.12 -6.74
N LYS A 148 -18.18 6.41 -7.13
CA LYS A 148 -19.37 5.92 -6.42
C LYS A 148 -19.53 4.40 -6.59
N ALA A 149 -19.09 3.63 -5.60
CA ALA A 149 -19.32 2.18 -5.52
C ALA A 149 -20.54 1.86 -4.65
N LYS A 150 -21.32 0.86 -5.05
CA LYS A 150 -22.48 0.36 -4.30
C LYS A 150 -22.47 -1.16 -4.25
N GLU A 151 -22.88 -1.69 -3.10
CA GLU A 151 -23.19 -3.12 -2.98
C GLU A 151 -24.49 -3.41 -3.73
N ILE A 152 -24.49 -4.43 -4.60
CA ILE A 152 -25.67 -4.74 -5.42
C ILE A 152 -26.87 -5.16 -4.57
N ASN A 153 -26.66 -5.97 -3.53
CA ASN A 153 -27.76 -6.54 -2.74
C ASN A 153 -28.46 -5.51 -1.84
N SER A 154 -27.70 -4.62 -1.20
CA SER A 154 -28.25 -3.62 -0.28
C SER A 154 -28.46 -2.24 -0.93
N GLY A 155 -27.82 -1.97 -2.07
CA GLY A 155 -27.77 -0.64 -2.69
C GLY A 155 -26.94 0.39 -1.93
N ARG A 156 -26.35 0.02 -0.78
CA ARG A 156 -25.60 0.93 0.10
C ARG A 156 -24.27 1.33 -0.52
N PRO A 157 -23.83 2.59 -0.34
CA PRO A 157 -22.55 3.04 -0.83
C PRO A 157 -21.40 2.38 -0.04
N ILE A 158 -20.37 1.92 -0.75
CA ILE A 158 -19.19 1.30 -0.16
C ILE A 158 -18.05 2.31 -0.17
N GLN A 159 -17.41 2.48 0.99
CA GLN A 159 -16.20 3.29 1.13
C GLN A 159 -14.95 2.45 0.88
N SER A 160 -14.84 1.29 1.53
CA SER A 160 -13.66 0.44 1.43
C SER A 160 -13.99 -1.05 1.55
N ILE A 161 -13.06 -1.87 1.06
CA ILE A 161 -13.10 -3.33 1.15
C ILE A 161 -11.74 -3.80 1.64
N ARG A 162 -11.74 -4.77 2.53
CA ARG A 162 -10.53 -5.50 2.93
C ARG A 162 -10.72 -6.98 2.64
N PHE A 163 -9.69 -7.64 2.16
CA PHE A 163 -9.63 -9.08 1.93
C PHE A 163 -8.42 -9.66 2.64
N LEU A 164 -8.60 -10.74 3.41
CA LEU A 164 -7.54 -11.47 4.09
C LEU A 164 -7.17 -12.70 3.29
N TYR A 165 -5.87 -12.92 3.08
CA TYR A 165 -5.33 -14.04 2.31
C TYR A 165 -4.34 -14.84 3.15
N LYS A 166 -4.53 -16.16 3.16
CA LYS A 166 -3.61 -17.12 3.77
C LYS A 166 -3.00 -18.02 2.69
N CYS A 167 -2.41 -17.41 1.68
CA CYS A 167 -1.82 -18.08 0.52
C CYS A 167 -0.58 -17.33 0.01
N ASP A 168 0.10 -17.90 -1.00
CA ASP A 168 1.30 -17.30 -1.60
C ASP A 168 1.00 -15.91 -2.18
N TYR A 169 1.92 -14.97 -1.98
CA TYR A 169 1.78 -13.59 -2.46
C TYR A 169 1.47 -13.49 -3.96
N TRP A 170 2.02 -14.39 -4.78
CA TRP A 170 1.74 -14.39 -6.22
C TRP A 170 0.28 -14.68 -6.54
N MET A 171 -0.36 -15.54 -5.73
CA MET A 171 -1.79 -15.79 -5.85
C MET A 171 -2.57 -14.53 -5.47
N VAL A 172 -2.16 -13.82 -4.41
CA VAL A 172 -2.79 -12.55 -4.01
C VAL A 172 -2.73 -11.52 -5.15
N ILE A 173 -1.60 -11.40 -5.85
CA ILE A 173 -1.47 -10.51 -7.02
C ILE A 173 -2.45 -10.90 -8.13
N GLN A 174 -2.59 -12.18 -8.44
CA GLN A 174 -3.53 -12.62 -9.49
C GLN A 174 -4.99 -12.29 -9.14
N ASP A 175 -5.38 -12.47 -7.87
CA ASP A 175 -6.73 -12.06 -7.44
C ASP A 175 -6.89 -10.55 -7.50
N ALA A 176 -5.86 -9.80 -7.12
CA ALA A 176 -5.85 -8.35 -7.21
C ALA A 176 -6.05 -7.86 -8.65
N GLU A 177 -5.37 -8.48 -9.63
CA GLU A 177 -5.55 -8.19 -11.06
C GLU A 177 -6.98 -8.49 -11.52
N MET A 178 -7.51 -9.67 -11.22
CA MET A 178 -8.88 -10.05 -11.59
C MET A 178 -9.92 -9.12 -10.95
N ILE A 179 -9.72 -8.75 -9.69
CA ILE A 179 -10.62 -7.85 -8.97
C ILE A 179 -10.54 -6.44 -9.56
N LEU A 180 -9.33 -5.96 -9.86
CA LEU A 180 -9.12 -4.65 -10.48
C LEU A 180 -9.83 -4.56 -11.84
N GLU A 181 -9.65 -5.55 -12.72
CA GLU A 181 -10.33 -5.61 -14.02
C GLU A 181 -11.85 -5.64 -13.89
N LYS A 182 -12.37 -6.40 -12.92
CA LYS A 182 -13.82 -6.44 -12.62
C LYS A 182 -14.34 -5.05 -12.24
N PHE A 183 -13.62 -4.33 -11.37
CA PHE A 183 -14.03 -2.98 -10.97
C PHE A 183 -13.90 -1.93 -12.07
N LEU A 184 -12.88 -2.04 -12.93
CA LEU A 184 -12.70 -1.13 -14.06
C LEU A 184 -13.76 -1.33 -15.15
N SER A 185 -14.24 -2.56 -15.34
CA SER A 185 -15.29 -2.88 -16.31
C SER A 185 -16.71 -2.61 -15.79
N ASN A 186 -16.95 -2.76 -14.48
CA ASN A 186 -18.24 -2.48 -13.85
C ASN A 186 -18.07 -2.05 -12.38
N ILE A 187 -18.39 -0.79 -12.08
CA ILE A 187 -18.26 -0.21 -10.73
C ILE A 187 -19.34 -0.75 -9.76
N LYS A 188 -20.32 -1.52 -10.25
CA LYS A 188 -21.29 -2.22 -9.39
C LYS A 188 -20.66 -3.49 -8.80
N PHE A 189 -20.70 -3.59 -7.49
CA PHE A 189 -20.00 -4.65 -6.79
C PHE A 189 -20.93 -5.80 -6.41
N ASP A 190 -20.65 -6.96 -6.99
CA ASP A 190 -21.24 -8.23 -6.58
C ASP A 190 -20.19 -9.12 -5.90
N LEU A 191 -20.39 -9.37 -4.61
CA LEU A 191 -19.69 -10.39 -3.83
C LEU A 191 -20.41 -11.74 -3.83
N SER A 192 -21.56 -11.85 -4.49
CA SER A 192 -22.21 -13.14 -4.63
C SER A 192 -21.22 -14.10 -5.29
N ASN A 193 -20.93 -15.22 -4.60
CA ASN A 193 -19.98 -16.25 -5.02
C ASN A 193 -18.51 -15.79 -5.17
N SER A 194 -18.12 -14.63 -4.63
CA SER A 194 -16.72 -14.18 -4.74
C SER A 194 -15.73 -15.09 -4.00
N ASP A 195 -16.20 -15.82 -2.99
CA ASP A 195 -15.48 -16.87 -2.26
C ASP A 195 -15.19 -18.12 -3.11
N ARG A 196 -15.93 -18.30 -4.21
CA ARG A 196 -15.68 -19.37 -5.19
C ARG A 196 -14.71 -18.96 -6.29
N ILE A 197 -14.50 -17.66 -6.47
CA ILE A 197 -13.70 -17.09 -7.55
C ILE A 197 -12.31 -16.70 -7.03
N TYR A 198 -12.27 -16.05 -5.87
CA TYR A 198 -11.07 -15.52 -5.26
C TYR A 198 -10.67 -16.34 -4.04
N ARG A 199 -9.39 -16.25 -3.67
CA ARG A 199 -8.74 -17.12 -2.69
C ARG A 199 -8.61 -16.47 -1.30
N TYR A 200 -9.35 -15.39 -1.06
CA TYR A 200 -9.38 -14.78 0.26
C TYR A 200 -10.07 -15.75 1.24
N VAL A 201 -9.68 -15.70 2.51
CA VAL A 201 -10.31 -16.49 3.59
C VAL A 201 -11.37 -15.69 4.34
N LYS A 202 -11.27 -14.35 4.29
CA LYS A 202 -12.20 -13.42 4.96
C LYS A 202 -12.24 -12.11 4.20
N TYR A 203 -13.36 -11.41 4.25
CA TYR A 203 -13.47 -10.04 3.74
C TYR A 203 -14.30 -9.17 4.69
N GLU A 204 -14.12 -7.87 4.58
CA GLU A 204 -14.87 -6.86 5.34
C GLU A 204 -15.23 -5.70 4.43
N LEU A 205 -16.47 -5.23 4.55
CA LEU A 205 -16.98 -4.05 3.86
C LEU A 205 -17.15 -2.91 4.85
N GLU A 206 -16.64 -1.76 4.47
CA GLU A 206 -16.89 -0.51 5.16
C GLU A 206 -17.84 0.33 4.30
N TYR A 207 -19.05 0.56 4.78
CA TYR A 207 -20.03 1.38 4.09
C TYR A 207 -19.73 2.85 4.32
N ALA A 208 -19.90 3.65 3.27
CA ALA A 208 -19.83 5.09 3.40
C ALA A 208 -21.06 5.60 4.17
N PRO A 209 -20.92 6.61 5.04
CA PRO A 209 -22.08 7.31 5.57
C PRO A 209 -22.84 7.96 4.40
N GLU A 210 -24.16 7.89 4.42
CA GLU A 210 -24.98 8.66 3.49
C GLU A 210 -24.89 10.15 3.88
N ALA A 211 -23.91 10.85 3.31
CA ALA A 211 -23.79 12.28 3.47
C ALA A 211 -24.70 12.99 2.45
N ILE A 212 -25.93 13.28 2.87
CA ILE A 212 -26.72 14.32 2.20
C ILE A 212 -26.11 15.66 2.62
N LEU A 213 -25.74 16.49 1.64
CA LEU A 213 -25.26 17.85 1.91
C LEU A 213 -26.41 18.67 2.51
N THR A 214 -26.13 19.46 3.54
CA THR A 214 -27.08 20.46 4.02
C THR A 214 -27.29 21.54 2.96
N GLU A 215 -28.36 22.34 3.05
CA GLU A 215 -28.57 23.45 2.12
C GLU A 215 -27.39 24.43 2.13
N GLU A 216 -26.83 24.74 3.31
CA GLU A 216 -25.63 25.58 3.44
C GLU A 216 -24.40 24.96 2.75
N GLU A 217 -24.14 23.67 2.96
CA GLU A 217 -23.05 22.94 2.32
C GLU A 217 -23.20 22.88 0.79
N ALA A 218 -24.43 22.72 0.31
CA ALA A 218 -24.76 22.74 -1.11
C ALA A 218 -24.59 24.15 -1.71
N MET A 219 -25.07 25.18 -1.02
CA MET A 219 -24.92 26.59 -1.42
C MET A 219 -23.46 27.06 -1.41
N ALA A 220 -22.63 26.50 -0.51
CA ALA A 220 -21.19 26.73 -0.49
C ALA A 220 -20.45 26.07 -1.68
N GLY A 221 -21.16 25.33 -2.54
CA GLY A 221 -20.60 24.70 -3.74
C GLY A 221 -19.64 23.55 -3.44
N LEU A 222 -19.81 22.88 -2.29
CA LEU A 222 -18.99 21.73 -1.93
C LEU A 222 -19.16 20.60 -2.94
N LYS A 223 -18.03 20.03 -3.34
CA LYS A 223 -17.94 19.02 -4.40
C LYS A 223 -16.95 17.92 -4.01
N PRO A 224 -16.91 16.80 -4.75
CA PRO A 224 -15.88 15.80 -4.55
C PRO A 224 -14.46 16.38 -4.48
N GLY A 225 -13.72 15.99 -3.44
CA GLY A 225 -12.43 16.55 -3.08
C GLY A 225 -12.48 17.59 -1.96
N ASN A 226 -13.65 18.00 -1.47
CA ASN A 226 -13.77 18.82 -0.26
C ASN A 226 -13.80 17.95 1.01
N ILE A 227 -13.40 18.56 2.14
CA ILE A 227 -13.56 18.00 3.49
C ILE A 227 -14.67 18.79 4.18
N ILE A 228 -15.61 18.09 4.79
CA ILE A 228 -16.66 18.64 5.65
C ILE A 228 -16.34 18.24 7.08
N TRP A 229 -16.49 19.15 8.03
CA TRP A 229 -16.38 18.82 9.46
C TRP A 229 -17.78 18.64 10.05
N ARG A 230 -18.08 17.46 10.57
CA ARG A 230 -19.35 17.20 11.28
C ARG A 230 -19.05 16.59 12.64
N ASN A 231 -19.50 17.24 13.71
CA ASN A 231 -19.27 16.79 15.11
C ASN A 231 -17.78 16.57 15.45
N GLY A 232 -16.88 17.38 14.89
CA GLY A 232 -15.42 17.24 15.10
C GLY A 232 -14.75 16.19 14.20
N GLU A 233 -15.51 15.43 13.43
CA GLU A 233 -14.98 14.42 12.51
C GLU A 233 -14.91 14.95 11.07
N PRO A 234 -13.79 14.77 10.36
CA PRO A 234 -13.66 15.12 8.96
C PRO A 234 -14.30 14.06 8.06
N LEU A 235 -15.26 14.47 7.24
CA LEU A 235 -15.84 13.69 6.15
C LEU A 235 -15.23 14.12 4.82
N PHE A 236 -14.61 13.18 4.12
CA PHE A 236 -14.08 13.42 2.80
C PHE A 236 -15.12 13.09 1.72
N LEU A 237 -15.47 14.08 0.89
CA LEU A 237 -16.38 13.86 -0.23
C LEU A 237 -15.63 13.18 -1.38
N THR A 238 -15.88 11.89 -1.58
CA THR A 238 -15.38 11.15 -2.74
C THR A 238 -16.26 11.36 -3.98
N GLY A 239 -15.68 11.16 -5.17
CA GLY A 239 -16.34 11.34 -6.46
C GLY A 239 -15.36 11.76 -7.55
N ASP A 240 -15.88 12.11 -8.72
CA ASP A 240 -15.06 12.48 -9.88
C ASP A 240 -14.35 13.83 -9.65
N THR A 241 -13.08 13.76 -9.23
CA THR A 241 -12.23 14.92 -8.97
C THR A 241 -10.76 14.58 -9.23
N ASN A 242 -10.00 15.61 -9.62
CA ASN A 242 -8.55 15.55 -9.75
C ASN A 242 -7.81 16.15 -8.54
N ARG A 243 -8.54 16.65 -7.53
CA ARG A 243 -7.91 17.38 -6.41
C ARG A 243 -7.37 16.46 -5.32
N PHE A 244 -8.26 15.67 -4.72
CA PHE A 244 -7.93 14.78 -3.62
C PHE A 244 -8.49 13.41 -3.95
N ARG A 245 -7.68 12.38 -3.70
CA ARG A 245 -8.04 10.99 -3.92
C ARG A 245 -7.49 10.16 -2.79
N ILE A 246 -8.25 9.14 -2.40
CA ILE A 246 -7.72 8.04 -1.61
C ILE A 246 -6.64 7.38 -2.46
N ILE A 247 -5.44 7.22 -1.89
CA ILE A 247 -4.30 6.52 -2.52
C ILE A 247 -3.98 5.19 -1.82
N SER A 248 -4.56 4.97 -0.65
CA SER A 248 -4.42 3.76 0.15
C SER A 248 -5.47 3.76 1.26
N VAL A 249 -5.95 2.57 1.60
CA VAL A 249 -6.69 2.31 2.85
C VAL A 249 -5.76 1.51 3.74
N SER A 250 -5.71 1.85 5.03
CA SER A 250 -4.84 1.12 5.97
C SER A 250 -5.33 -0.31 6.18
N PRO A 251 -4.39 -1.25 6.36
CA PRO A 251 -4.76 -2.59 6.73
C PRO A 251 -5.42 -2.61 8.12
N LYS A 252 -6.29 -3.59 8.35
CA LYS A 252 -6.86 -3.85 9.67
C LYS A 252 -5.85 -4.65 10.49
N LYS A 253 -5.42 -4.08 11.61
CA LYS A 253 -4.61 -4.78 12.62
C LYS A 253 -5.48 -5.82 13.33
N ASP A 254 -4.85 -6.90 13.78
CA ASP A 254 -5.50 -7.95 14.60
C ASP A 254 -6.73 -8.57 13.94
N TRP A 255 -6.63 -8.88 12.64
CA TRP A 255 -7.71 -9.59 11.97
C TRP A 255 -7.65 -11.08 12.33
N ASP A 256 -8.47 -11.50 13.29
CA ASP A 256 -8.60 -12.90 13.68
C ASP A 256 -8.91 -13.77 12.47
N LEU A 257 -8.06 -14.79 12.28
CA LEU A 257 -8.14 -15.82 11.24
C LEU A 257 -9.28 -16.80 11.52
#